data_AF-X0VG23-F1
#
_entry.id   AF-X0VG23-F1
#
_cell.length_a   1.000
_cell.length_b   1.000
_cell.length_c   1.000
_cell.angle_alpha   90.00
_cell.angle_beta   90.00
_cell.angle_gamma   90.00
#
_symmetry.space_group_name_H-M   'P 1'
#
loop_
_entity.id
_entity.type
_entity.pdbx_description
1 polymer ?
#
loop_
_entity_poly.entity_id
_entity_poly.type
_entity_poly.pdbx_seq_one_letter_code
_entity_poly.pdbx_strand_id
1 'polypeptide(L)'
;MGIGKDIEEAVRRYLHDEELLIPLEPYHRAPPPQSNFVPKSDFPEIIREMGAIKQRMMNQGVTELYLFYYGPITLAQALGVVFRNFVPIKAYNYVKGGYDLELIIERDGSVFQG
;
A
#
# COMPACT_ATOMS: atom_id res chain seq x y z
N MET A 1 -0.94 -4.21 1.81
CA MET A 1 -2.34 -3.79 2.01
C MET A 1 -3.27 -4.77 1.33
N GLY A 2 -3.99 -5.57 2.11
CA GLY A 2 -4.96 -6.54 1.62
C GLY A 2 -6.39 -6.14 1.99
N ILE A 3 -7.27 -5.98 1.00
CA ILE A 3 -8.67 -5.60 1.21
C ILE A 3 -9.54 -6.67 0.56
N GLY A 4 -10.25 -7.43 1.39
CA GLY A 4 -10.97 -8.64 0.99
C GLY A 4 -10.10 -9.91 0.97
N LYS A 5 -8.78 -9.78 1.09
CA LYS A 5 -7.83 -10.90 1.17
C LYS A 5 -6.60 -10.48 1.96
N ASP A 6 -6.12 -11.36 2.83
CA ASP A 6 -4.81 -11.20 3.45
C ASP A 6 -3.70 -11.60 2.47
N ILE A 7 -2.72 -10.71 2.32
CA ILE A 7 -1.56 -10.91 1.43
C ILE A 7 -0.23 -10.86 2.20
N GLU A 8 -0.26 -10.74 3.53
CA GLU A 8 0.94 -10.54 4.34
C GLU A 8 1.99 -11.63 4.10
N GLU A 9 1.59 -12.90 4.20
CA GLU A 9 2.49 -14.04 3.99
C GLU A 9 3.10 -14.08 2.58
N ALA A 10 2.33 -13.70 1.56
CA ALA A 10 2.82 -13.65 0.19
C ALA A 10 3.88 -12.55 0.02
N VAL A 11 3.66 -11.39 0.65
CA VAL A 11 4.62 -10.28 0.64
C VAL A 11 5.87 -10.63 1.44
N ARG A 12 5.73 -11.25 2.62
CA ARG A 12 6.88 -11.71 3.43
C ARG A 12 7.77 -12.67 2.65
N ARG A 13 7.16 -13.63 1.94
CA ARG A 13 7.90 -14.56 1.10
C ARG A 13 8.64 -13.85 -0.02
N TYR A 14 7.97 -12.93 -0.73
CA TYR A 14 8.61 -12.14 -1.78
C TYR A 14 9.80 -11.33 -1.27
N LEU A 15 9.64 -10.61 -0.15
CA LEU A 15 10.74 -9.83 0.43
C LEU A 15 11.91 -10.72 0.85
N HIS A 16 11.63 -11.92 1.38
CA HIS A 16 12.66 -12.89 1.73
C HIS A 16 13.39 -13.42 0.48
N ASP A 17 12.65 -13.81 -0.56
CA ASP A 17 13.21 -14.38 -1.79
C ASP A 17 14.05 -13.36 -2.57
N GLU A 18 13.70 -12.07 -2.49
CA GLU A 18 14.46 -10.94 -3.07
C GLU A 18 15.55 -10.39 -2.13
N GLU A 19 15.77 -11.01 -0.96
CA GLU A 19 16.74 -10.59 0.07
C GLU A 19 16.57 -9.13 0.53
N LEU A 20 15.33 -8.61 0.48
CA LEU A 20 14.98 -7.24 0.86
C LEU A 20 14.69 -7.13 2.36
N LEU A 21 15.57 -6.45 3.09
CA LEU A 21 15.42 -6.18 4.53
C LEU A 21 14.53 -4.96 4.81
N ILE A 22 13.32 -4.96 4.27
CA ILE A 22 12.36 -3.85 4.39
C ILE A 22 11.37 -4.14 5.54
N PRO A 23 11.20 -3.25 6.52
CA PRO A 23 10.17 -3.41 7.55
C PRO A 23 8.76 -3.46 6.94
N LEU A 24 7.97 -4.45 7.36
CA LEU A 24 6.60 -4.62 6.87
C LEU A 24 5.61 -3.94 7.83
N GLU A 25 4.79 -3.02 7.31
CA GLU A 25 3.59 -2.50 7.97
C GLU A 25 2.35 -3.16 7.35
N PRO A 26 1.86 -4.28 7.92
CA PRO A 26 0.71 -4.97 7.36
C PRO A 26 -0.58 -4.20 7.62
N TYR A 27 -1.47 -4.28 6.64
CA TYR A 27 -2.86 -3.83 6.78
C TYR A 27 -3.75 -4.81 6.06
N HIS A 28 -4.75 -5.32 6.78
CA HIS A 28 -5.75 -6.22 6.25
C HIS A 28 -7.16 -5.80 6.69
N ARG A 29 -8.08 -5.65 5.73
CA ARG A 29 -9.52 -5.50 5.97
C ARG A 29 -10.24 -6.72 5.40
N ALA A 30 -10.72 -7.59 6.29
CA ALA A 30 -11.53 -8.73 5.92
C ALA A 30 -12.95 -8.29 5.48
N PRO A 31 -13.61 -9.03 4.58
CA PRO A 31 -15.01 -8.80 4.29
C PRO A 31 -15.89 -9.25 5.48
N PRO A 32 -17.11 -8.71 5.63
CA PRO A 32 -18.04 -9.19 6.65
C PRO A 32 -18.47 -10.63 6.36
N PRO A 33 -18.90 -11.42 7.36
CA PRO A 33 -19.13 -12.87 7.18
C PRO A 33 -20.17 -13.24 6.11
N GLN A 34 -21.04 -12.30 5.73
CA GLN A 34 -22.12 -12.49 4.75
C GLN A 34 -21.74 -12.02 3.33
N SER A 35 -20.49 -11.63 3.10
CA SER A 35 -20.02 -11.08 1.83
C SER A 35 -18.62 -11.59 1.50
N ASN A 36 -18.34 -11.73 0.21
CA ASN A 36 -16.96 -11.94 -0.29
C ASN A 36 -16.23 -10.61 -0.56
N PHE A 37 -16.91 -9.48 -0.37
CA PHE A 37 -16.39 -8.15 -0.67
C PHE A 37 -16.51 -7.22 0.53
N VAL A 38 -15.50 -6.37 0.71
CA VAL A 38 -15.58 -5.25 1.64
C VAL A 38 -16.60 -4.23 1.10
N PRO A 39 -17.64 -3.88 1.88
CA PRO A 39 -18.69 -2.98 1.41
C PRO A 39 -18.15 -1.56 1.22
N LYS A 40 -18.72 -0.82 0.26
CA LYS A 40 -18.29 0.56 -0.04
C LYS A 40 -18.49 1.52 1.14
N SER A 41 -19.41 1.21 2.06
CA SER A 41 -19.64 1.94 3.31
C SER A 41 -18.40 1.99 4.20
N ASP A 42 -17.49 1.01 4.06
CA ASP A 42 -16.29 0.91 4.88
C ASP A 42 -15.12 1.73 4.29
N PHE A 43 -15.24 2.17 3.03
CA PHE A 43 -14.14 2.85 2.33
C PHE A 43 -13.68 4.13 3.04
N PRO A 44 -14.56 5.00 3.58
CA PRO A 44 -14.13 6.17 4.34
C PRO A 44 -13.29 5.81 5.58
N GLU A 45 -13.65 4.74 6.28
CA GLU A 45 -12.89 4.26 7.45
C GLU A 45 -11.52 3.74 7.02
N ILE A 46 -11.47 2.91 5.97
CA ILE A 46 -10.22 2.40 5.39
C ILE A 46 -9.30 3.58 5.02
N ILE A 47 -9.79 4.58 4.30
CA ILE A 47 -9.02 5.76 3.90
C ILE A 47 -8.46 6.51 5.12
N ARG A 48 -9.26 6.65 6.19
CA ARG A 48 -8.82 7.26 7.45
C ARG A 48 -7.68 6.46 8.09
N GLU A 49 -7.79 5.14 8.14
CA GLU A 49 -6.75 4.24 8.66
C GLU A 49 -5.46 4.34 7.84
N MET A 50 -5.56 4.47 6.52
CA MET A 50 -4.40 4.68 5.63
C MET A 50 -3.70 6.01 5.93
N GLY A 51 -4.47 7.06 6.20
CA GLY A 51 -3.93 8.33 6.66
C GLY A 51 -3.14 8.19 7.97
N ALA A 52 -3.66 7.41 8.93
CA ALA A 52 -2.97 7.15 10.18
C ALA A 52 -1.67 6.34 9.99
N ILE A 53 -1.67 5.34 9.10
CA ILE A 53 -0.46 4.60 8.71
C ILE A 53 0.58 5.55 8.12
N LYS A 54 0.18 6.40 7.16
CA LYS A 54 1.08 7.40 6.55
C LYS A 54 1.71 8.28 7.63
N GLN A 55 0.93 8.78 8.58
CA GLN A 55 1.46 9.62 9.67
C GLN A 55 2.46 8.85 10.55
N ARG A 56 2.21 7.57 10.87
CA ARG A 56 3.19 6.75 11.61
C ARG A 56 4.49 6.57 10.83
N MET A 57 4.41 6.25 9.54
CA MET A 57 5.58 6.11 8.67
C MET A 57 6.37 7.42 8.55
N MET A 58 5.68 8.57 8.46
CA MET A 58 6.33 9.89 8.50
C MET A 58 7.11 10.11 9.81
N ASN A 59 6.51 9.79 10.95
CA ASN A 59 7.15 9.94 12.26
C ASN A 59 8.34 9.00 12.44
N GLN A 60 8.37 7.86 11.74
CA GLN A 60 9.50 6.92 11.72
C GLN A 60 10.62 7.34 10.76
N GLY A 61 10.43 8.41 9.97
CA GLY A 61 11.43 8.88 9.02
C GLY A 61 11.57 8.01 7.78
N VAL A 62 10.50 7.32 7.37
CA VAL A 62 10.48 6.52 6.12
C VAL A 62 10.82 7.41 4.93
N THR A 63 11.74 6.94 4.07
CA THR A 63 12.24 7.67 2.89
C THR A 63 11.80 7.06 1.55
N GLU A 64 11.32 5.82 1.55
CA GLU A 64 10.83 5.09 0.37
C GLU A 64 9.72 4.13 0.80
N LEU A 65 8.68 3.97 -0.01
CA LEU A 65 7.55 3.09 0.26
C LEU A 65 7.45 1.98 -0.79
N TYR A 66 7.41 0.72 -0.33
CA TYR A 66 7.12 -0.44 -1.17
C TYR A 66 5.67 -0.84 -0.94
N LEU A 67 4.80 -0.48 -1.88
CA LEU A 67 3.36 -0.66 -1.77
C LEU A 67 2.92 -1.94 -2.48
N PHE A 68 2.58 -2.96 -1.68
CA PHE A 68 1.91 -4.16 -2.15
C PHE A 68 0.41 -4.03 -1.89
N TYR A 69 -0.41 -4.13 -2.95
CA TYR A 69 -1.85 -3.90 -2.87
C TYR A 69 -2.67 -5.05 -3.45
N TYR A 70 -3.70 -5.46 -2.70
CA TYR A 70 -4.79 -6.29 -3.21
C TYR A 70 -6.11 -5.67 -2.75
N GLY A 71 -7.01 -5.42 -3.69
CA GLY A 71 -8.33 -4.88 -3.37
C GLY A 71 -9.01 -4.19 -4.55
N PRO A 72 -10.16 -3.53 -4.32
CA PRO A 72 -10.89 -2.80 -5.35
C PRO A 72 -10.05 -1.66 -5.97
N ILE A 73 -10.13 -1.48 -7.29
CA ILE A 73 -9.38 -0.43 -7.98
C ILE A 73 -9.72 0.98 -7.48
N THR A 74 -10.97 1.21 -7.06
CA THR A 74 -11.41 2.49 -6.49
C THR A 74 -10.67 2.85 -5.21
N LEU A 75 -10.33 1.87 -4.38
CA LEU A 75 -9.53 2.09 -3.18
C LEU A 75 -8.06 2.34 -3.55
N ALA A 76 -7.51 1.65 -4.56
CA ALA A 76 -6.16 1.95 -5.07
C ALA A 76 -6.03 3.41 -5.52
N GLN A 77 -7.04 3.95 -6.21
CA GLN A 77 -7.08 5.37 -6.59
C GLN A 77 -7.09 6.30 -5.36
N ALA A 78 -7.91 5.97 -4.35
CA ALA A 78 -7.94 6.74 -3.11
C ALA A 78 -6.59 6.68 -2.36
N LEU A 79 -5.89 5.53 -2.36
CA LEU A 79 -4.54 5.42 -1.82
C LEU A 79 -3.57 6.37 -2.52
N GLY A 80 -3.66 6.51 -3.85
CA GLY A 80 -2.86 7.47 -4.60
C GLY A 80 -3.04 8.91 -4.09
N VAL A 81 -4.26 9.29 -3.72
CA VAL A 81 -4.54 10.60 -3.11
C VAL A 81 -3.97 10.70 -1.69
N VAL A 82 -4.17 9.67 -0.85
CA VAL A 82 -3.67 9.64 0.53
C VAL A 82 -2.15 9.75 0.56
N PHE A 83 -1.45 8.99 -0.28
CA PHE A 83 0.00 8.93 -0.33
C PHE A 83 0.64 9.97 -1.25
N ARG A 84 -0.17 10.88 -1.84
CA ARG A 84 0.35 11.97 -2.66
C ARG A 84 1.44 12.75 -1.93
N ASN A 85 2.55 13.00 -2.64
CA ASN A 85 3.71 13.76 -2.18
C ASN A 85 4.30 13.30 -0.84
N PHE A 86 4.20 12.01 -0.53
CA PHE A 86 4.78 11.43 0.68
C PHE A 86 6.29 11.19 0.52
N VAL A 87 6.64 10.09 -0.14
CA VAL A 87 7.99 9.63 -0.49
C VAL A 87 7.89 8.93 -1.85
N PRO A 88 9.00 8.63 -2.54
CA PRO A 88 8.97 7.73 -3.69
C PRO A 88 8.25 6.41 -3.33
N ILE A 89 7.30 6.00 -4.17
CA ILE A 89 6.51 4.78 -3.96
C ILE A 89 6.79 3.81 -5.10
N LYS A 90 7.26 2.62 -4.75
CA LYS A 90 7.36 1.46 -5.64
C LYS A 90 6.11 0.60 -5.44
N ALA A 91 5.21 0.58 -6.41
CA ALA A 91 3.97 -0.18 -6.37
C ALA A 91 4.13 -1.53 -7.07
N TYR A 92 3.75 -2.60 -6.39
CA TYR A 92 3.92 -3.97 -6.84
C TYR A 92 2.59 -4.61 -7.18
N ASN A 93 2.58 -5.37 -8.27
CA ASN A 93 1.44 -6.13 -8.74
C ASN A 93 1.72 -7.63 -8.64
N TYR A 94 0.72 -8.43 -8.29
CA TYR A 94 0.88 -9.88 -8.19
C TYR A 94 0.54 -10.53 -9.54
N VAL A 95 1.57 -10.99 -10.25
CA VAL A 95 1.46 -11.54 -11.61
C VAL A 95 2.18 -12.88 -11.68
N LYS A 96 1.54 -13.88 -12.31
CA LYS A 96 2.13 -15.21 -12.58
C LYS A 96 2.77 -15.92 -11.37
N GLY A 97 2.27 -15.67 -10.15
CA GLY A 97 2.74 -16.34 -8.93
C GLY A 97 3.76 -15.56 -8.11
N GLY A 98 4.20 -14.39 -8.57
CA GLY A 98 5.13 -13.50 -7.87
C GLY A 98 4.66 -12.05 -7.87
N TYR A 99 5.45 -11.18 -7.23
CA TYR A 99 5.26 -9.74 -7.32
C TYR A 99 6.23 -9.14 -8.32
N ASP A 100 5.71 -8.32 -9.23
CA ASP A 100 6.48 -7.51 -10.16
C ASP A 100 6.32 -6.03 -9.79
N LEU A 101 7.40 -5.27 -9.94
CA LEU A 101 7.35 -3.80 -9.84
C LEU A 101 6.56 -3.26 -11.05
N GLU A 102 5.40 -2.68 -10.78
CA GLU A 102 4.49 -2.19 -11.82
C GLU A 102 4.69 -0.69 -12.08
N LEU A 103 4.89 0.08 -11.02
CA LEU A 103 4.90 1.55 -11.10
C LEU A 103 5.81 2.16 -10.05
N ILE A 104 6.54 3.20 -10.44
CA ILE A 104 7.24 4.10 -9.52
C ILE A 104 6.52 5.45 -9.55
N ILE A 105 6.09 5.91 -8.38
CA ILE A 105 5.51 7.24 -8.18
C ILE A 105 6.56 8.07 -7.48
N GLU A 106 7.17 8.98 -8.24
CA GLU A 106 8.09 9.96 -7.68
C GLU A 106 7.35 10.96 -6.79
N ARG A 107 8.05 11.50 -5.80
CA ARG A 107 7.55 12.65 -5.07
C ARG A 107 7.62 13.86 -6.01
N ASP A 108 6.51 14.57 -6.20
CA ASP A 108 6.51 15.82 -6.98
C ASP A 108 7.60 16.76 -6.41
N GLY A 109 8.63 17.00 -7.21
CA GLY A 109 9.76 17.85 -6.85
C GLY A 109 9.35 19.32 -6.90
N SER A 110 8.84 19.88 -5.81
CA SER A 110 8.99 21.31 -5.57
C SER A 110 10.40 21.59 -5.05
N VAL A 111 11.36 21.60 -5.97
CA VAL A 111 12.61 22.36 -5.83
C VAL A 111 12.96 23.00 -7.19
N PHE A 112 12.64 24.28 -7.33
CA PHE A 112 13.39 25.29 -8.13
C PHE A 112 13.64 26.43 -7.12
N GLN A 113 14.78 26.52 -6.43
CA GLN A 113 16.10 27.08 -6.81
C GLN A 113 16.06 28.47 -7.46
N GLY A 114 16.73 29.44 -6.83
CA GLY A 114 17.00 30.78 -7.32
C GLY A 114 17.08 31.81 -6.20
#